data_AF-X1N046-F1
#
_entry.id   AF-X1N046-F1
#
_cell.length_a   1.000
_cell.length_b   1.000
_cell.length_c   1.000
_cell.angle_alpha   90.00
_cell.angle_beta   90.00
_cell.angle_gamma   90.00
#
_symmetry.space_group_name_H-M   'P 1'
#
loop_
_entity.id
_entity.type
_entity.pdbx_description
1 polymer ?
#
loop_
_entity_poly.entity_id
_entity_poly.type
_entity_poly.pdbx_seq_one_letter_code
_entity_poly.pdbx_strand_id
1 'polypeptide(L)' 'MSTSIKLLEFYRADDLPGFIKEWRRRYPGQSGAVQAWLDIATADGAYTAIEGEIS' A
#
# COMPACT_ATOMS: atom_id res chain seq x y z
N MET A 1 6.75 19.24 -4.05
CA MET A 1 6.09 17.98 -4.43
C MET A 1 5.82 17.17 -3.17
N SER A 2 4.55 16.99 -2.81
CA SER A 2 4.15 16.26 -1.60
C SER A 2 4.60 14.81 -1.69
N THR A 3 5.38 14.37 -0.70
CA THR A 3 6.00 13.05 -0.59
C THR A 3 5.00 11.88 -0.65
N SER A 4 3.71 12.10 -0.40
CA SER A 4 2.63 11.10 -0.56
C SER A 4 2.46 10.61 -2.00
N ILE A 5 2.99 11.37 -2.97
CA ILE A 5 2.95 11.02 -4.39
C ILE A 5 3.82 9.79 -4.69
N LYS A 6 5.00 9.64 -4.05
CA LYS A 6 5.95 8.57 -4.38
C LYS A 6 5.51 7.16 -3.98
N LEU A 7 4.86 7.01 -2.82
CA LEU A 7 4.32 5.71 -2.41
C LEU A 7 3.21 5.25 -3.36
N LEU A 8 2.35 6.18 -3.79
CA LEU A 8 1.32 5.88 -4.78
C LEU A 8 1.89 5.59 -6.17
N GLU A 9 3.01 6.22 -6.56
CA GLU A 9 3.72 5.90 -7.80
C GLU A 9 4.23 4.45 -7.80
N PHE A 10 4.88 4.00 -6.72
CA PHE A 10 5.31 2.60 -6.60
C PHE A 10 4.13 1.63 -6.58
N TYR A 11 3.03 1.98 -5.89
CA TYR A 11 1.81 1.18 -5.89
C TYR A 11 1.22 1.03 -7.30
N ARG A 12 1.04 2.12 -8.05
CA ARG A 12 0.51 2.09 -9.42
C ARG A 12 1.42 1.35 -10.41
N ALA A 13 2.71 1.29 -10.12
CA ALA A 13 3.69 0.53 -10.90
C ALA A 13 3.80 -0.94 -10.48
N ASP A 14 3.01 -1.39 -9.50
CA ASP A 14 3.08 -2.73 -8.88
C ASP A 14 4.49 -3.07 -8.32
N ASP A 15 5.24 -2.05 -7.89
CA ASP A 15 6.58 -2.18 -7.33
C ASP A 15 6.57 -2.19 -5.79
N LEU A 16 6.19 -3.34 -5.22
CA LEU A 16 6.19 -3.55 -3.76
C LEU A 16 7.59 -3.35 -3.12
N PRO A 17 8.71 -3.84 -3.70
CA PRO A 17 10.05 -3.56 -3.16
C PRO A 17 10.39 -2.07 -3.11
N GLY A 18 10.11 -1.32 -4.17
CA GLY A 18 10.30 0.12 -4.24
C GLY A 18 9.45 0.86 -3.20
N PHE A 19 8.19 0.45 -3.04
CA PHE A 19 7.29 0.97 -2.02
C PHE A 19 7.83 0.72 -0.60
N ILE A 20 8.26 -0.50 -0.27
CA ILE A 20 8.79 -0.82 1.07
C ILE A 20 10.04 0.02 1.35
N LYS A 21 10.91 0.23 0.36
CA LYS A 21 12.11 1.06 0.50
C LYS A 21 11.74 2.52 0.80
N GLU A 22 10.80 3.08 0.07
CA GLU A 22 10.33 4.45 0.28
C GLU A 22 9.56 4.60 1.61
N TRP A 23 8.79 3.58 2.01
CA TRP A 23 8.12 3.53 3.29
C TRP A 23 9.14 3.60 4.44
N ARG A 24 10.16 2.74 4.44
CA ARG A 24 11.20 2.72 5.48
C ARG A 24 11.97 4.04 5.54
N ARG A 25 12.20 4.69 4.40
CA ARG A 25 12.83 6.01 4.33
C ARG A 25 12.00 7.09 5.01
N ARG A 26 10.67 7.02 4.89
CA ARG A 26 9.73 8.02 5.41
C ARG A 26 9.31 7.78 6.85
N TYR A 27 9.23 6.52 7.26
CA TYR A 27 8.81 6.07 8.58
C TYR A 27 9.89 5.17 9.20
N PRO A 28 11.08 5.73 9.53
CA PRO A 28 12.19 4.94 10.04
C PRO A 28 11.80 4.26 11.36
N GLY A 29 12.05 2.94 11.44
CA GLY A 29 11.72 2.12 12.60
C GLY A 29 10.26 1.69 12.71
N GLN A 30 9.37 2.13 11.81
CA GLN A 30 7.98 1.67 11.79
C GLN A 30 7.82 0.41 10.91
N SER A 31 7.11 -0.58 11.46
CA SER A 31 6.61 -1.73 10.71
C SER A 31 5.33 -1.35 9.92
N GLY A 32 4.76 -2.29 9.17
CA GLY A 32 3.45 -2.08 8.51
C GLY A 32 3.50 -1.61 7.05
N ALA A 33 4.67 -1.59 6.39
CA ALA A 33 4.77 -1.21 4.98
C ALA A 33 3.85 -2.05 4.06
N VAL A 34 3.77 -3.37 4.30
CA VAL A 34 2.91 -4.28 3.54
C VAL A 34 1.43 -4.04 3.86
N GLN A 35 1.09 -3.78 5.12
CA GLN A 35 -0.29 -3.45 5.48
C GLN A 35 -0.74 -2.17 4.80
N ALA A 36 0.09 -1.13 4.81
CA ALA A 36 -0.22 0.12 4.12
C ALA A 36 -0.38 -0.05 2.60
N TRP A 37 0.38 -0.96 1.98
CA TRP A 37 0.17 -1.33 0.58
C TRP A 37 -1.22 -1.98 0.37
N LEU A 38 -1.59 -2.92 1.24
CA LEU A 38 -2.90 -3.59 1.17
C LEU A 38 -4.06 -2.63 1.44
N ASP A 39 -3.89 -1.67 2.36
CA ASP A 39 -4.88 -0.64 2.65
C ASP A 39 -5.10 0.26 1.43
N ILE A 40 -4.02 0.61 0.71
CA ILE A 40 -4.10 1.33 -0.57
C ILE A 40 -4.84 0.48 -1.61
N ALA A 41 -4.46 -0.79 -1.76
CA ALA A 41 -5.11 -1.70 -2.72
C ALA A 41 -6.61 -1.88 -2.43
N THR A 42 -6.98 -1.99 -1.16
CA THR A 42 -8.37 -2.09 -0.71
C THR A 42 -9.13 -0.80 -1.02
N ALA A 43 -8.54 0.37 -0.70
CA ALA A 43 -9.15 1.66 -1.01
C ALA A 43 -9.28 1.94 -2.52
N ASP A 44 -8.36 1.38 -3.32
CA ASP A 44 -8.37 1.44 -4.78
C ASP A 44 -9.35 0.43 -5.41
N GLY A 45 -10.00 -0.41 -4.59
CA GLY A 45 -10.99 -1.38 -5.03
C GLY A 45 -10.41 -2.66 -5.64
N ALA A 46 -9.11 -2.92 -5.49
CA ALA A 46 -8.45 -4.13 -6.00
C ALA A 46 -9.02 -5.41 -5.36
N TYR A 47 -9.50 -5.30 -4.12
CA TYR A 47 -10.25 -6.35 -3.45
C TYR A 47 -11.71 -5.89 -3.35
N THR A 48 -12.56 -6.34 -4.28
CA THR A 48 -14.01 -6.34 -4.02
C THR A 48 -14.22 -7.12 -2.74
N ALA A 49 -14.72 -6.45 -1.70
CA ALA A 49 -15.15 -7.12 -0.49
C ALA A 49 -16.09 -8.24 -0.91
N ILE A 50 -15.71 -9.49 -0.64
CA ILE A 50 -16.62 -10.62 -0.77
C ILE A 50 -17.60 -10.45 0.39
N GLU A 51 -18.64 -9.65 0.18
CA GLU A 51 -19.81 -9.64 1.06
C GLU A 51 -20.55 -10.96 0.83
N GLY A 52 -20.24 -11.95 1.67
CA GLY A 52 -21.02 -13.18 1.81
C GLY A 52 -20.35 -14.44 1.27
N GLU A 53 -19.88 -15.31 2.16
CA GLU A 53 -20.52 -16.62 2.44
C GLU A 53 -19.77 -17.28 3.63
N ILE A 54 -20.21 -16.99 4.85
CA ILE A 54 -20.09 -17.95 5.95
C ILE A 54 -21.53 -18.18 6.41
N SER A 55 -22.18 -19.17 5.78
CA SER A 55 -23.36 -19.84 6.33
C SER A 55 -22.93 -21.13 7.01
#